data_AF-A0A497GQM6-F1
#
_entry.id   AF-A0A497GQM6-F1
#
_cell.length_a   1.000
_cell.length_b   1.000
_cell.length_c   1.000
_cell.angle_alpha   90.00
_cell.angle_beta   90.00
_cell.angle_gamma   90.00
#
_symmetry.space_group_name_H-M   'P 1'
#
loop_
_entity.id
_entity.type
_entity.pdbx_description
1 polymer ?
#
loop_
_entity_poly.entity_id
_entity_poly.type
_entity_poly.pdbx_seq_one_letter_code
_entity_poly.pdbx_strand_id
1 'polypeptide(L)'
;MKESELRHRLKELISSLKGEVYGLVKVVAEEDLGGSEQYKEIMSNYFNIEDLVFVPTPDLVLVLEGYDTVDGWELIAIELKGIQSGEVKEVKKKMRQAFREIGQPLRYYLLGYDVAILWHVFDEEIEDSLIQRYVSLIEETLEKLKLCMRYYATKMTKEGEFILMNKYYTSKVELKYLVRWFSDVMRYCRNPLIYDEKRRDHIVLKRREAIKLLMRIPGRRV
;
A
#
# COMPACT_ATOMS: atom_id res chain seq x y z
N MET A 1 5.78 -11.55 15.06
CA MET A 1 6.84 -10.78 14.36
C MET A 1 6.62 -9.27 14.54
N LYS A 2 7.65 -8.46 14.81
CA LYS A 2 7.48 -6.99 14.92
C LYS A 2 7.08 -6.39 13.56
N GLU A 3 6.38 -5.26 13.53
CA GLU A 3 5.90 -4.65 12.28
C GLU A 3 7.05 -4.26 11.34
N SER A 4 8.13 -3.69 11.88
CA SER A 4 9.36 -3.38 11.12
C SER A 4 10.03 -4.62 10.53
N GLU A 5 10.01 -5.74 11.24
CA GLU A 5 10.57 -7.02 10.80
C GLU A 5 9.70 -7.65 9.70
N LEU A 6 8.38 -7.57 9.84
CA LEU A 6 7.42 -7.98 8.80
C LEU A 6 7.64 -7.15 7.53
N ARG A 7 7.74 -5.83 7.65
CA ARG A 7 7.97 -4.92 6.52
C ARG A 7 9.27 -5.26 5.79
N HIS A 8 10.37 -5.42 6.53
CA HIS A 8 11.65 -5.80 5.96
C HIS A 8 11.58 -7.14 5.21
N ARG A 9 10.98 -8.16 5.85
CA ARG A 9 10.80 -9.48 5.23
C ARG A 9 9.95 -9.42 3.97
N LEU A 10 8.84 -8.67 3.98
CA LEU A 10 7.98 -8.51 2.80
C LEU A 10 8.68 -7.74 1.68
N LYS A 11 9.47 -6.71 2.00
CA LYS A 11 10.29 -6.00 1.02
C LYS A 11 11.22 -6.98 0.30
N GLU A 12 11.93 -7.83 1.03
CA GLU A 12 12.83 -8.83 0.45
C GLU A 12 12.09 -9.85 -0.41
N LEU A 13 11.01 -10.45 0.14
CA LEU A 13 10.22 -11.46 -0.56
C LEU A 13 9.55 -10.91 -1.83
N ILE A 14 9.04 -9.68 -1.82
CA ILE A 14 8.45 -9.09 -3.02
C ILE A 14 9.56 -8.67 -4.00
N SER A 15 10.71 -8.20 -3.51
CA SER A 15 11.84 -7.84 -4.37
C SER A 15 12.41 -9.04 -5.12
N SER A 16 12.37 -10.24 -4.55
CA SER A 16 12.81 -11.46 -5.22
C SER A 16 11.88 -11.89 -6.37
N LEU A 17 10.67 -11.32 -6.46
CA LEU A 17 9.71 -11.60 -7.54
C LEU A 17 9.95 -10.76 -8.81
N LYS A 18 10.98 -9.92 -8.84
CA LYS A 18 11.36 -9.19 -10.06
C LYS A 18 11.68 -10.17 -11.18
N GLY A 19 11.03 -9.99 -12.33
CA GLY A 19 11.10 -10.92 -13.46
C GLY A 19 10.03 -12.02 -13.45
N GLU A 20 9.44 -12.35 -12.29
CA GLU A 20 8.29 -13.26 -12.18
C GLU A 20 6.94 -12.52 -12.20
N VAL A 21 6.89 -11.35 -11.59
CA VAL A 21 5.76 -10.43 -11.69
C VAL A 21 6.06 -9.42 -12.79
N TYR A 22 5.23 -9.43 -13.83
CA TYR A 22 5.37 -8.54 -14.97
C TYR A 22 5.36 -7.08 -14.53
N GLY A 23 6.30 -6.29 -15.07
CA GLY A 23 6.42 -4.87 -14.78
C GLY A 23 7.02 -4.51 -13.42
N LEU A 24 7.16 -5.42 -12.46
CA LEU A 24 7.71 -5.08 -11.14
C LEU A 24 9.19 -4.68 -11.25
N VAL A 25 9.48 -3.40 -11.00
CA VAL A 25 10.82 -2.82 -11.13
C VAL A 25 11.48 -2.58 -9.78
N LYS A 26 10.71 -2.11 -8.80
CA LYS A 26 11.24 -1.74 -7.50
C LYS A 26 10.23 -1.97 -6.38
N VAL A 27 10.77 -2.32 -5.22
CA VAL A 27 10.07 -2.34 -3.94
C VAL A 27 10.86 -1.44 -3.01
N VAL A 28 10.17 -0.53 -2.34
CA VAL A 28 10.76 0.46 -1.44
C VAL A 28 10.02 0.34 -0.11
N ALA A 29 10.73 0.28 1.01
CA ALA A 29 10.12 0.35 2.33
C ALA A 29 10.19 1.77 2.90
N GLU A 30 9.40 2.03 3.94
CA GLU A 30 9.39 3.30 4.69
C GLU A 30 10.82 3.83 4.95
N GLU A 31 11.71 2.97 5.46
CA GLU A 31 13.08 3.33 5.80
C GLU A 31 13.95 3.79 4.60
N ASP A 32 13.58 3.42 3.37
CA ASP A 32 14.31 3.79 2.16
C ASP A 32 13.86 5.13 1.57
N LEU A 33 12.71 5.66 1.99
CA LEU A 33 12.09 6.87 1.40
C LEU A 33 12.76 8.18 1.86
N GLY A 34 13.85 8.11 2.63
CA GLY A 34 14.66 9.28 2.98
C GLY A 34 14.03 10.24 4.00
N GLY A 35 12.84 9.89 4.52
CA GLY A 35 12.09 10.69 5.48
C GLY A 35 11.42 11.92 4.86
N SER A 36 10.59 12.59 5.67
CA SER A 36 9.80 13.76 5.24
C SER A 36 10.65 14.99 4.90
N GLU A 37 11.86 15.11 5.44
CA GLU A 37 12.73 16.26 5.19
C GLU A 37 13.31 16.25 3.77
N GLN A 38 13.82 15.11 3.28
CA GLN A 38 14.30 15.02 1.90
C GLN A 38 13.18 15.30 0.89
N TYR A 39 11.97 14.83 1.18
CA TYR A 39 10.79 15.16 0.38
C TYR A 39 10.54 16.68 0.33
N LYS A 40 10.51 17.34 1.50
CA LYS A 40 10.29 18.79 1.60
C LYS A 40 11.38 19.58 0.88
N GLU A 41 12.64 19.15 0.97
CA GLU A 41 13.75 19.76 0.23
C GLU A 41 13.52 19.69 -1.28
N ILE A 42 13.08 18.54 -1.81
CA ILE A 42 12.77 18.42 -3.24
C ILE A 42 11.60 19.35 -3.62
N MET A 43 10.52 19.35 -2.83
CA MET A 43 9.35 20.18 -3.09
C MET A 43 9.68 21.68 -3.09
N SER A 44 10.48 22.13 -2.12
CA SER A 44 10.91 23.52 -2.04
C SER A 44 11.89 23.87 -3.17
N ASN A 45 12.95 23.08 -3.36
CA ASN A 45 14.05 23.46 -4.25
C ASN A 45 13.72 23.28 -5.74
N TYR A 46 12.98 22.22 -6.11
CA TYR A 46 12.67 21.94 -7.52
C TYR A 46 11.33 22.50 -7.95
N PHE A 47 10.34 22.55 -7.05
CA PHE A 47 8.98 22.95 -7.42
C PHE A 47 8.56 24.30 -6.84
N ASN A 48 9.36 24.90 -5.94
CA ASN A 48 9.07 26.15 -5.24
C ASN A 48 7.72 26.11 -4.50
N ILE A 49 7.46 24.99 -3.81
CA ILE A 49 6.23 24.75 -3.04
C ILE A 49 6.60 24.43 -1.59
N GLU A 50 6.10 25.25 -0.67
CA GLU A 50 5.97 24.86 0.74
C GLU A 50 4.75 23.95 0.86
N ASP A 51 5.00 22.66 1.12
CA ASP A 51 4.00 21.61 0.92
C ASP A 51 3.33 21.15 2.23
N LEU A 52 2.71 19.98 2.21
CA LEU A 52 1.98 19.34 3.30
C LEU A 52 2.71 19.48 4.65
N VAL A 53 1.97 19.91 5.66
CA VAL A 53 2.41 19.96 7.05
C VAL A 53 2.87 18.58 7.55
N PHE A 54 2.17 17.53 7.10
CA PHE A 54 2.48 16.13 7.41
C PHE A 54 2.56 15.32 6.12
N VAL A 55 3.74 14.81 5.83
CA VAL A 55 4.00 13.92 4.69
C VAL A 55 3.73 12.49 5.14
N PRO A 56 2.65 11.82 4.67
CA PRO A 56 2.38 10.44 5.03
C PRO A 56 3.36 9.51 4.30
N THR A 57 3.99 8.57 5.01
CA THR A 57 4.97 7.65 4.42
C THR A 57 4.40 6.23 4.40
N PRO A 58 4.21 5.60 3.22
CA PRO A 58 3.78 4.21 3.15
C PRO A 58 4.80 3.24 3.75
N ASP A 59 4.31 2.13 4.31
CA ASP A 59 5.18 1.04 4.75
C ASP A 59 5.92 0.42 3.57
N LEU A 60 5.22 0.18 2.47
CA LEU A 60 5.82 -0.35 1.24
C LEU A 60 5.30 0.44 0.04
N VAL A 61 6.17 0.64 -0.94
CA VAL A 61 5.83 1.14 -2.26
C VAL A 61 6.26 0.12 -3.30
N LEU A 62 5.33 -0.31 -4.12
CA LEU A 62 5.63 -1.10 -5.32
C LEU A 62 5.68 -0.17 -6.53
N VAL A 63 6.74 -0.32 -7.31
CA VAL A 63 6.95 0.43 -8.55
C VAL A 63 6.89 -0.56 -9.69
N LEU A 64 5.88 -0.41 -10.54
CA LEU A 64 5.70 -1.24 -11.72
C LEU A 64 5.73 -0.40 -12.99
N GLU A 65 6.04 -1.02 -14.12
CA GLU A 65 5.79 -0.43 -15.44
C GLU A 65 4.29 -0.48 -15.73
N GLY A 66 3.70 0.65 -16.11
CA GLY A 66 2.27 0.76 -16.35
C GLY A 66 1.93 1.59 -17.57
N TYR A 67 1.25 0.99 -18.55
CA TYR A 67 0.85 1.67 -19.79
C TYR A 67 -0.29 2.68 -19.60
N ASP A 68 -1.17 2.46 -18.62
CA ASP A 68 -2.31 3.33 -18.32
C ASP A 68 -1.97 4.48 -17.36
N THR A 69 -0.68 4.78 -17.20
CA THR A 69 -0.17 5.77 -16.24
C THR A 69 0.25 7.05 -16.95
N VAL A 70 0.39 8.14 -16.20
CA VAL A 70 0.75 9.45 -16.79
C VAL A 70 2.19 9.51 -17.28
N ASP A 71 3.05 8.62 -16.78
CA ASP A 71 4.50 8.69 -16.94
C ASP A 71 5.20 7.34 -17.19
N GLY A 72 4.43 6.27 -17.39
CA GLY A 72 4.93 4.92 -17.63
C GLY A 72 5.18 4.09 -16.35
N TRP A 73 4.89 4.66 -15.17
CA TRP A 73 5.12 4.03 -13.88
C TRP A 73 3.82 3.91 -13.08
N GLU A 74 3.58 2.75 -12.47
CA GLU A 74 2.53 2.55 -11.48
C GLU A 74 3.16 2.56 -10.08
N LEU A 75 2.70 3.46 -9.22
CA LEU A 75 3.14 3.61 -7.84
C LEU A 75 2.04 3.15 -6.89
N ILE A 76 2.19 1.96 -6.33
CA ILE A 76 1.26 1.37 -5.37
C ILE A 76 1.79 1.62 -3.96
N ALA A 77 1.09 2.42 -3.17
CA ALA A 77 1.37 2.61 -1.76
C ALA A 77 0.61 1.58 -0.91
N ILE A 78 1.33 0.92 -0.02
CA ILE A 78 0.80 -0.10 0.90
C ILE A 78 1.01 0.39 2.32
N GLU A 79 -0.09 0.47 3.07
CA GLU A 79 -0.11 0.53 4.52
C GLU A 79 -0.20 -0.89 5.06
N LEU A 80 0.72 -1.25 5.94
CA LEU A 80 0.89 -2.60 6.45
C LEU A 80 0.56 -2.64 7.94
N LYS A 81 -0.25 -3.61 8.35
CA LYS A 81 -0.45 -3.90 9.78
C LYS A 81 -0.19 -5.35 10.12
N GLY A 82 0.74 -5.56 11.07
CA GLY A 82 0.96 -6.88 11.67
C GLY A 82 0.07 -7.09 12.89
N ILE A 83 -0.79 -8.12 12.86
CA ILE A 83 -1.69 -8.44 13.99
C ILE A 83 -1.25 -9.78 14.58
N GLN A 84 -0.51 -9.67 15.69
CA GLN A 84 0.04 -10.83 16.39
C GLN A 84 -1.02 -11.57 17.21
N SER A 85 -0.84 -12.89 17.37
CA SER A 85 -1.65 -13.73 18.23
C SER A 85 -1.47 -13.37 19.71
N GLY A 86 -2.37 -13.86 20.55
CA GLY A 86 -2.42 -13.58 21.98
C GLY A 86 -3.84 -13.69 22.51
N GLU A 87 -4.09 -13.15 23.71
CA GLU A 87 -5.44 -13.09 24.25
C GLU A 87 -6.40 -12.37 23.30
N VAL A 88 -7.59 -12.95 23.10
CA VAL A 88 -8.61 -12.42 22.16
C VAL A 88 -8.92 -10.93 22.40
N LYS A 89 -8.88 -10.48 23.66
CA LYS A 89 -9.10 -9.08 24.04
C LYS A 89 -8.03 -8.16 23.45
N GLU A 90 -6.76 -8.55 23.50
CA GLU A 90 -5.64 -7.79 22.97
C GLU A 90 -5.61 -7.84 21.44
N VAL A 91 -5.91 -8.99 20.83
CA VAL A 91 -6.07 -9.10 19.36
C VAL A 91 -7.15 -8.13 18.88
N LYS A 92 -8.34 -8.15 19.49
CA LYS A 92 -9.43 -7.22 19.15
C LYS A 92 -9.06 -5.75 19.39
N LYS A 93 -8.22 -5.45 20.39
CA LYS A 93 -7.73 -4.09 20.63
C LYS A 93 -6.81 -3.63 19.50
N LYS A 94 -5.88 -4.46 19.05
CA LYS A 94 -5.02 -4.17 17.88
C LYS A 94 -5.83 -3.99 16.60
N MET A 95 -6.82 -4.87 16.36
CA MET A 95 -7.75 -4.73 15.23
C MET A 95 -8.52 -3.41 15.27
N ARG A 96 -9.05 -3.01 16.43
CA ARG A 96 -9.72 -1.70 16.55
C ARG A 96 -8.78 -0.52 16.30
N GLN A 97 -7.52 -0.61 16.72
CA GLN A 97 -6.54 0.43 16.44
C GLN A 97 -6.27 0.53 14.93
N ALA A 98 -5.99 -0.60 14.27
CA ALA A 98 -5.77 -0.66 12.83
C ALA A 98 -6.97 -0.11 12.05
N PHE A 99 -8.20 -0.40 12.48
CA PHE A 99 -9.41 0.15 11.88
C PHE A 99 -9.49 1.69 11.98
N ARG A 100 -9.04 2.30 13.09
CA ARG A 100 -9.01 3.77 13.22
C ARG A 100 -7.99 4.41 12.28
N GLU A 101 -6.96 3.67 11.92
CA GLU A 101 -5.88 4.07 11.01
C GLU A 101 -6.25 3.89 9.53
N ILE A 102 -7.50 3.50 9.20
CA ILE A 102 -7.99 3.34 7.82
C ILE A 102 -7.90 4.62 6.95
N GLY A 103 -7.78 5.79 7.58
CA GLY A 103 -7.58 7.05 6.88
C GLY A 103 -6.14 7.27 6.40
N GLN A 104 -5.17 6.54 6.94
CA GLN A 104 -3.75 6.71 6.58
C GLN A 104 -3.51 6.51 5.08
N PRO A 105 -3.99 5.43 4.44
CA PRO A 105 -3.67 5.15 3.05
C PRO A 105 -4.35 6.11 2.07
N LEU A 106 -5.50 6.69 2.46
CA LEU A 106 -6.18 7.69 1.64
C LEU A 106 -5.33 8.95 1.44
N ARG A 107 -4.44 9.27 2.39
CA ARG A 107 -3.54 10.43 2.28
C ARG A 107 -2.44 10.22 1.24
N TYR A 108 -2.13 8.98 0.85
CA TYR A 108 -1.16 8.69 -0.20
C TYR A 108 -1.56 9.26 -1.56
N TYR A 109 -2.86 9.40 -1.83
CA TYR A 109 -3.30 10.05 -3.06
C TYR A 109 -2.90 11.52 -3.15
N LEU A 110 -2.77 12.22 -2.02
CA LEU A 110 -2.29 13.61 -2.01
C LEU A 110 -0.82 13.71 -2.42
N LEU A 111 -0.02 12.66 -2.22
CA LEU A 111 1.38 12.57 -2.64
C LEU A 111 1.54 12.10 -4.10
N GLY A 112 0.47 11.63 -4.73
CA GLY A 112 0.47 11.23 -6.12
C GLY A 112 0.82 9.76 -6.38
N TYR A 113 0.62 8.89 -5.38
CA TYR A 113 0.55 7.44 -5.60
C TYR A 113 -0.71 7.11 -6.42
N ASP A 114 -0.64 6.07 -7.25
CA ASP A 114 -1.72 5.68 -8.16
C ASP A 114 -2.78 4.86 -7.46
N VAL A 115 -2.33 3.99 -6.55
CA VAL A 115 -3.15 3.05 -5.80
C VAL A 115 -2.75 3.11 -4.32
N ALA A 116 -3.75 3.04 -3.43
CA ALA A 116 -3.56 2.83 -2.00
C ALA A 116 -4.14 1.48 -1.59
N ILE A 117 -3.32 0.68 -0.90
CA ILE A 117 -3.69 -0.63 -0.36
C ILE A 117 -3.53 -0.61 1.15
N LEU A 118 -4.55 -1.10 1.85
CA LEU A 118 -4.45 -1.49 3.25
C LEU A 118 -4.24 -3.00 3.31
N TRP A 119 -3.12 -3.44 3.88
CA TRP A 119 -2.80 -4.86 3.99
C TRP A 119 -2.60 -5.25 5.45
N HIS A 120 -3.51 -6.07 5.97
CA HIS A 120 -3.39 -6.64 7.31
C HIS A 120 -2.85 -8.07 7.23
N VAL A 121 -1.75 -8.33 7.94
CA VAL A 121 -1.13 -9.64 8.06
C VAL A 121 -1.36 -10.16 9.48
N PHE A 122 -2.14 -11.22 9.60
CA PHE A 122 -2.49 -11.88 10.85
C PHE A 122 -1.54 -13.04 11.14
N ASP A 123 -1.22 -13.25 12.41
CA ASP A 123 -0.56 -14.49 12.83
C ASP A 123 -1.49 -15.69 12.58
N GLU A 124 -0.88 -16.81 12.21
CA GLU A 124 -1.57 -18.04 11.81
C GLU A 124 -2.56 -18.57 12.86
N GLU A 125 -2.24 -18.38 14.14
CA GLU A 125 -3.00 -18.89 15.29
C GLU A 125 -4.31 -18.13 15.56
N ILE A 126 -4.52 -16.96 14.96
CA ILE A 126 -5.73 -16.17 15.17
C ILE A 126 -6.91 -16.86 14.48
N GLU A 127 -8.02 -17.05 15.18
CA GLU A 127 -9.20 -17.74 14.65
C GLU A 127 -9.74 -17.10 13.35
N ASP A 128 -9.95 -17.93 12.32
CA ASP A 128 -10.43 -17.49 11.00
C ASP A 128 -11.76 -16.72 11.11
N SER A 129 -12.70 -17.21 11.92
CA SER A 129 -14.02 -16.58 12.09
C SER A 129 -13.92 -15.16 12.66
N LEU A 130 -12.91 -14.87 13.49
CA LEU A 130 -12.64 -13.55 14.01
C LEU A 130 -12.12 -12.62 12.91
N ILE A 131 -11.19 -13.10 12.09
CA ILE A 131 -10.63 -12.35 10.97
C ILE A 131 -11.73 -12.06 9.94
N GLN A 132 -12.53 -13.06 9.55
CA GLN A 132 -13.60 -12.90 8.55
C GLN A 132 -14.65 -11.85 8.93
N ARG A 133 -15.06 -11.82 10.21
CA ARG A 133 -15.97 -10.76 10.72
C ARG A 133 -15.36 -9.37 10.61
N TYR A 134 -14.06 -9.26 10.87
CA TYR A 134 -13.35 -7.99 10.78
C TYR A 134 -13.10 -7.57 9.33
N VAL A 135 -12.78 -8.51 8.45
CA VAL A 135 -12.70 -8.27 7.00
C VAL A 135 -14.03 -7.74 6.49
N SER A 136 -15.15 -8.37 6.89
CA SER A 136 -16.49 -7.92 6.51
C SER A 136 -16.76 -6.47 6.93
N LEU A 137 -16.36 -6.11 8.15
CA LEU A 137 -16.49 -4.73 8.65
C LEU A 137 -15.69 -3.73 7.82
N ILE A 138 -14.44 -4.04 7.48
CA ILE A 138 -13.60 -3.15 6.66
C ILE A 138 -14.18 -3.02 5.26
N GLU A 139 -14.47 -4.15 4.59
CA GLU A 139 -15.01 -4.16 3.23
C GLU A 139 -16.33 -3.37 3.15
N GLU A 140 -17.25 -3.60 4.10
CA GLU A 140 -18.51 -2.85 4.18
C GLU A 140 -18.28 -1.34 4.35
N THR A 141 -17.29 -0.96 5.17
CA THR A 141 -16.91 0.45 5.36
C THR A 141 -16.40 1.07 4.07
N LEU A 142 -15.48 0.40 3.37
CA LEU A 142 -14.91 0.89 2.12
C LEU A 142 -15.97 1.01 1.03
N GLU A 143 -16.84 0.02 0.90
CA GLU A 143 -17.90 -0.02 -0.10
C GLU A 143 -18.96 1.05 0.15
N LYS A 144 -19.53 1.11 1.37
CA LYS A 144 -20.63 2.04 1.69
C LYS A 144 -20.18 3.49 1.66
N LEU A 145 -18.93 3.77 2.05
CA LEU A 145 -18.36 5.12 2.00
C LEU A 145 -17.69 5.44 0.65
N LYS A 146 -17.66 4.48 -0.29
CA LYS A 146 -17.03 4.61 -1.62
C LYS A 146 -15.59 5.11 -1.53
N LEU A 147 -14.84 4.58 -0.56
CA LEU A 147 -13.44 4.95 -0.37
C LEU A 147 -12.60 4.32 -1.49
N CYS A 148 -11.82 5.16 -2.17
CA CYS A 148 -10.88 4.72 -3.19
C CYS A 148 -9.70 4.07 -2.48
N MET A 149 -9.79 2.79 -2.12
CA MET A 149 -8.71 2.00 -1.50
C MET A 149 -9.05 0.52 -1.64
N ARG A 150 -8.05 -0.35 -1.68
CA ARG A 150 -8.27 -1.80 -1.57
C ARG A 150 -7.73 -2.36 -0.28
N TYR A 151 -8.43 -3.38 0.21
CA TYR A 151 -8.12 -4.05 1.46
C TYR A 151 -7.78 -5.50 1.20
N TYR A 152 -6.67 -5.95 1.78
CA TYR A 152 -6.29 -7.35 1.81
C TYR A 152 -6.04 -7.78 3.25
N ALA A 153 -6.53 -8.96 3.58
CA ALA A 153 -6.24 -9.64 4.82
C ALA A 153 -5.58 -10.98 4.50
N THR A 154 -4.43 -11.25 5.10
CA THR A 154 -3.74 -12.52 4.92
C THR A 154 -3.28 -13.06 6.26
N LYS A 155 -3.16 -14.37 6.40
CA LYS A 155 -2.25 -14.98 7.36
C LYS A 155 -0.92 -15.29 6.71
N MET A 156 0.16 -15.20 7.47
CA MET A 156 1.47 -15.69 7.05
C MET A 156 1.83 -16.90 7.92
N THR A 157 2.06 -18.06 7.30
CA THR A 157 2.48 -19.27 8.02
C THR A 157 3.95 -19.18 8.40
N LYS A 158 4.40 -20.07 9.28
CA LYS A 158 5.82 -20.16 9.68
C LYS A 158 6.74 -20.43 8.49
N GLU A 159 6.25 -21.21 7.53
CA GLU A 159 6.92 -21.56 6.27
C GLU A 159 6.94 -20.40 5.26
N GLY A 160 6.27 -19.28 5.57
CA GLY A 160 6.19 -18.11 4.70
C GLY A 160 5.13 -18.20 3.61
N GLU A 161 4.20 -19.17 3.70
CA GLU A 161 3.02 -19.22 2.84
C GLU A 161 2.00 -18.16 3.25
N PHE A 162 1.20 -17.68 2.30
CA PHE A 162 0.13 -16.75 2.57
C PHE A 162 -1.23 -17.43 2.45
N ILE A 163 -2.11 -17.17 3.39
CA ILE A 163 -3.53 -17.56 3.34
C ILE A 163 -4.34 -16.29 3.21
N LEU A 164 -4.98 -16.08 2.07
CA LEU A 164 -5.92 -14.98 1.87
C LEU A 164 -7.17 -15.22 2.73
N MET A 165 -7.55 -14.18 3.48
CA MET A 165 -8.72 -14.16 4.34
C MET A 165 -9.79 -13.28 3.67
N ASN A 166 -10.82 -13.91 3.12
CA ASN A 166 -12.00 -13.22 2.61
C ASN A 166 -13.20 -13.44 3.57
N LYS A 167 -14.19 -12.55 3.55
CA LYS A 167 -15.43 -12.70 4.34
C LYS A 167 -16.16 -14.04 4.14
N TYR A 168 -15.98 -14.72 3.00
CA TYR A 168 -16.68 -15.98 2.70
C TYR A 168 -15.79 -17.23 2.72
N TYR A 169 -14.49 -17.09 2.46
CA TYR A 169 -13.59 -18.24 2.32
C TYR A 169 -12.16 -17.87 2.68
N THR A 170 -11.35 -18.91 2.90
CA THR A 170 -9.90 -18.80 3.03
C THR A 170 -9.25 -19.56 1.89
N SER A 171 -8.10 -19.08 1.41
CA SER A 171 -7.40 -19.73 0.30
C SER A 171 -5.89 -19.53 0.41
N LYS A 172 -5.13 -20.60 0.17
CA LYS A 172 -3.68 -20.48 0.03
C LYS A 172 -3.36 -19.69 -1.24
N VAL A 173 -2.47 -18.72 -1.13
CA VAL A 173 -2.05 -17.87 -2.25
C VAL A 173 -0.54 -17.70 -2.24
N GLU A 174 0.08 -17.88 -3.41
CA GLU A 174 1.49 -17.53 -3.57
C GLU A 174 1.63 -16.01 -3.63
N LEU A 175 2.68 -15.46 -3.01
CA LEU A 175 2.92 -14.02 -2.93
C LEU A 175 2.92 -13.33 -4.31
N LYS A 176 3.43 -13.99 -5.36
CA LYS A 176 3.40 -13.46 -6.74
C LYS A 176 1.99 -13.17 -7.25
N TYR A 177 1.00 -13.98 -6.90
CA TYR A 177 -0.38 -13.72 -7.30
C TYR A 177 -0.99 -12.57 -6.50
N LEU A 178 -0.66 -12.47 -5.21
CA LEU A 178 -1.08 -11.35 -4.38
C LEU A 178 -0.52 -10.01 -4.93
N VAL A 179 0.76 -9.98 -5.30
CA VAL A 179 1.40 -8.79 -5.90
C VAL A 179 0.80 -8.46 -7.27
N ARG A 180 0.48 -9.46 -8.10
CA ARG A 180 -0.25 -9.24 -9.36
C ARG A 180 -1.63 -8.62 -9.11
N TRP A 181 -2.36 -9.11 -8.11
CA TRP A 181 -3.65 -8.53 -7.74
C TRP A 181 -3.53 -7.08 -7.27
N PHE A 182 -2.44 -6.72 -6.60
CA PHE A 182 -2.17 -5.33 -6.19
C PHE A 182 -2.09 -4.39 -7.41
N SER A 183 -1.41 -4.80 -8.48
CA SER A 183 -1.35 -4.02 -9.73
C SER A 183 -2.68 -4.00 -10.48
N ASP A 184 -3.44 -5.11 -10.45
CA ASP A 184 -4.78 -5.13 -11.06
C ASP A 184 -5.75 -4.12 -10.41
N VAL A 185 -5.48 -3.64 -9.19
CA VAL A 185 -6.27 -2.61 -8.50
C VAL A 185 -6.42 -1.35 -9.34
N MET A 186 -5.37 -0.98 -10.08
CA MET A 186 -5.33 0.22 -10.90
C MET A 186 -6.49 0.32 -11.91
N ARG A 187 -7.02 -0.83 -12.37
CA ARG A 187 -8.12 -0.90 -13.33
C ARG A 187 -9.45 -0.38 -12.80
N TYR A 188 -9.64 -0.39 -11.47
CA TYR A 188 -10.93 -0.08 -10.85
C TYR A 188 -10.84 0.84 -9.62
N CYS A 189 -9.65 1.12 -9.11
CA CYS A 189 -9.46 1.97 -7.93
C CYS A 189 -8.14 2.75 -8.05
N ARG A 190 -8.18 3.83 -8.84
CA ARG A 190 -7.03 4.70 -9.13
C ARG A 190 -7.22 6.10 -8.58
N ASN A 191 -6.11 6.77 -8.31
CA ASN A 191 -6.07 8.12 -7.74
C ASN A 191 -6.93 9.11 -8.54
N PRO A 192 -8.05 9.60 -7.99
CA PRO A 192 -8.88 10.56 -8.71
C PRO A 192 -8.18 11.90 -8.94
N LEU A 193 -7.19 12.27 -8.13
CA LEU A 193 -6.45 13.53 -8.28
C LEU A 193 -5.43 13.50 -9.44
N ILE A 194 -5.22 12.34 -10.05
CA ILE A 194 -4.39 12.17 -11.24
C ILE A 194 -5.28 11.86 -12.46
N TYR A 195 -6.19 10.90 -12.30
CA TYR A 195 -6.87 10.26 -13.43
C TYR A 195 -8.31 10.72 -13.70
N ASP A 196 -8.95 11.44 -12.78
CA ASP A 196 -10.26 12.07 -13.02
C ASP A 196 -10.05 13.52 -13.48
N GLU A 197 -10.43 13.83 -14.71
CA GLU A 197 -10.24 15.16 -15.32
C GLU A 197 -10.86 16.30 -14.50
N LYS A 198 -11.98 16.04 -13.82
CA LYS A 198 -12.67 17.07 -13.01
C LYS A 198 -11.98 17.32 -11.67
N ARG A 199 -11.19 16.36 -11.20
CA ARG A 199 -10.53 16.39 -9.88
C ARG A 199 -9.02 16.48 -9.97
N ARG A 200 -8.46 16.44 -11.18
CA ARG A 200 -7.02 16.43 -11.41
C ARG A 200 -6.36 17.64 -10.78
N ASP A 201 -5.32 17.39 -9.99
CA ASP A 201 -4.56 18.42 -9.29
C ASP A 201 -3.11 18.42 -9.76
N HIS A 202 -2.67 19.55 -10.31
CA HIS A 202 -1.30 19.73 -10.80
C HIS A 202 -0.26 19.71 -9.67
N ILE A 203 -0.63 20.07 -8.44
CA ILE A 203 0.26 19.95 -7.28
C ILE A 203 0.51 18.48 -6.99
N VAL A 204 -0.51 17.62 -7.05
CA VAL A 204 -0.37 16.17 -6.85
C VAL A 204 0.58 15.56 -7.88
N LEU A 205 0.55 16.01 -9.13
CA LEU A 205 1.51 15.57 -10.16
C LEU A 205 2.96 15.98 -9.83
N LYS A 206 3.18 17.19 -9.28
CA LYS A 206 4.52 17.61 -8.82
C LYS A 206 5.00 16.79 -7.63
N ARG A 207 4.11 16.50 -6.68
CA ARG A 207 4.39 15.64 -5.53
C ARG A 207 4.78 14.22 -5.97
N ARG A 208 4.08 13.69 -6.98
CA ARG A 208 4.43 12.41 -7.60
C ARG A 208 5.85 12.42 -8.14
N GLU A 209 6.24 13.44 -8.89
CA GLU A 209 7.60 13.56 -9.42
C GLU A 209 8.64 13.67 -8.30
N ALA A 210 8.34 14.38 -7.21
CA ALA A 210 9.21 14.40 -6.03
C ALA A 210 9.40 13.00 -5.41
N ILE A 211 8.31 12.24 -5.27
CA ILE A 211 8.36 10.85 -4.79
C ILE A 211 9.19 9.96 -5.72
N LYS A 212 9.08 10.14 -7.04
CA LYS A 212 9.91 9.41 -8.01
C LYS A 212 11.38 9.77 -7.91
N LEU A 213 11.72 11.04 -7.71
CA LEU A 213 13.09 11.50 -7.49
C LEU A 213 13.70 10.88 -6.22
N LEU A 214 12.95 10.85 -5.11
CA LEU A 214 13.37 10.16 -3.87
C LEU A 214 13.66 8.69 -4.12
N MET A 215 12.76 8.02 -4.84
CA MET A 215 12.91 6.61 -5.18
C MET A 215 13.89 6.36 -6.33
N ARG A 216 14.51 7.40 -6.90
CA ARG A 216 15.41 7.31 -8.07
C ARG A 216 14.79 6.56 -9.24
N ILE A 217 13.51 6.80 -9.50
CA ILE A 217 12.78 6.24 -10.63
C ILE A 217 12.98 7.21 -11.81
N PRO A 218 13.34 6.71 -13.01
CA PRO A 218 13.52 7.57 -14.18
C PRO A 218 12.29 8.42 -14.48
N GLY A 219 12.52 9.59 -15.08
CA GLY A 219 11.47 10.43 -15.63
C GLY A 219 10.65 9.70 -16.70
N ARG A 220 9.60 10.37 -17.19
CA ARG A 220 8.65 9.86 -18.19
C ARG A 220 9.38 9.07 -19.30
N ARG A 221 9.03 7.80 -19.49
CA ARG A 221 9.46 7.06 -20.67
C ARG A 221 8.74 7.67 -21.88
N VAL A 222 9.50 8.32 -22.76
CA VAL A 222 9.03 8.89 -24.04
C VAL A 222 8.94 7.78 -25.08
#